data_AF-A0A8C3LGJ7-F1
#
_entry.id   AF-A0A8C3LGJ7-F1
#
_cell.length_a   1.000
_cell.length_b   1.000
_cell.length_c   1.000
_cell.angle_alpha   90.00
_cell.angle_beta   90.00
_cell.angle_gamma   90.00
#
_symmetry.space_group_name_H-M   'P 1'
#
loop_
_entity.id
_entity.type
_entity.pdbx_description
1 polymer ?
#
loop_
_entity_poly.entity_id
_entity_poly.type
_entity_poly.pdbx_seq_one_letter_code
_entity_poly.pdbx_strand_id
1 'polypeptide(L)'
;MAPFTHDFRKAQQRMPAIPVSIHAMNFSWQATGRAEYFYEFLSLRSLDKGIMADPTVNIPLLGMVPHKPSVVQVGFPCLGKQDGVAAFEVNVIIMNAEGNIILQTPQNAIFFKTCQQAECPGGCRNGGFCNERHVCECPDGFYGPHCEKALCAPRCMNGGLCITPGLCICPPGFYGINCDKANCTTTCFNGGTCFYLGKCICPSGFEGDQCEISKCHQPCRNGGKCMGKNKCKCSKGYQGDLCSKPVCEPGCGLYGTCAEPNKCHCKEGWHGRHCNKRYGASGLSAPRPASTKHRQYTPSPKKAEERHAPPESNYIW
;
A
#
# COMPACT_ATOMS: atom_id res chain seq x y z
N MET A 1 56.15 -35.29 -3.59
CA MET A 1 56.42 -33.92 -3.09
C MET A 1 57.59 -33.33 -3.85
N ALA A 2 57.67 -32.00 -3.96
CA ALA A 2 58.77 -31.30 -4.66
C ALA A 2 59.92 -30.96 -3.68
N PRO A 3 61.19 -30.86 -4.10
CA PRO A 3 62.32 -30.70 -3.17
C PRO A 3 62.19 -29.52 -2.20
N PHE A 4 61.62 -28.39 -2.65
CA PHE A 4 61.42 -27.21 -1.81
C PHE A 4 60.38 -27.41 -0.68
N THR A 5 59.51 -28.41 -0.78
CA THR A 5 58.45 -28.71 0.21
C THR A 5 58.91 -29.66 1.32
N HIS A 6 60.13 -30.20 1.26
CA HIS A 6 60.62 -31.16 2.27
C HIS A 6 60.86 -30.48 3.63
N ASP A 7 61.43 -29.27 3.64
CA ASP A 7 61.43 -28.37 4.81
C ASP A 7 60.28 -27.37 4.66
N PHE A 8 59.06 -27.84 4.98
CA PHE A 8 57.86 -27.02 4.79
C PHE A 8 57.85 -25.76 5.66
N ARG A 9 58.49 -25.74 6.84
CA ARG A 9 58.55 -24.54 7.69
C ARG A 9 59.37 -23.45 7.01
N LYS A 10 60.54 -23.79 6.47
CA LYS A 10 61.40 -22.89 5.69
C LYS A 10 60.80 -22.51 4.34
N ALA A 11 59.95 -23.37 3.76
CA ALA A 11 59.16 -23.03 2.59
C ALA A 11 58.09 -21.98 2.91
N GLN A 12 57.29 -22.21 3.96
CA GLN A 12 56.22 -21.30 4.41
C GLN A 12 56.78 -19.92 4.82
N GLN A 13 57.95 -19.86 5.47
CA GLN A 13 58.65 -18.60 5.75
C GLN A 13 59.06 -17.80 4.50
N ARG A 14 59.05 -18.41 3.31
CA ARG A 14 59.33 -17.77 2.02
C ARG A 14 58.07 -17.51 1.18
N MET A 15 56.89 -17.88 1.70
CA MET A 15 55.60 -17.57 1.08
C MET A 15 55.05 -16.29 1.73
N PRO A 16 55.03 -15.15 1.02
CA PRO A 16 54.36 -13.95 1.53
C PRO A 16 52.85 -14.16 1.59
N ALA A 17 52.15 -13.30 2.32
CA ALA A 17 50.69 -13.25 2.25
C ALA A 17 50.23 -12.97 0.81
N ILE A 18 49.17 -13.66 0.39
CA ILE A 18 48.56 -13.50 -0.94
C ILE A 18 48.05 -12.04 -1.04
N PRO A 19 48.50 -11.25 -2.03
CA PRO A 19 48.18 -9.83 -2.08
C PRO A 19 46.70 -9.56 -2.33
N VAL A 20 46.29 -8.31 -2.07
CA VAL A 20 44.89 -7.86 -2.20
C VAL A 20 44.30 -8.20 -3.58
N SER A 21 45.06 -7.96 -4.65
CA SER A 21 44.68 -8.17 -6.06
C SER A 21 44.56 -9.63 -6.52
N ILE A 22 44.81 -10.61 -5.66
CA ILE A 22 44.68 -12.04 -5.98
C ILE A 22 43.54 -12.63 -5.15
N HIS A 23 42.33 -12.63 -5.71
CA HIS A 23 41.12 -13.18 -5.10
C HIS A 23 41.02 -14.72 -5.22
N ALA A 24 41.82 -15.33 -6.11
CA ALA A 24 41.87 -16.78 -6.29
C ALA A 24 43.21 -17.25 -6.89
N MET A 25 43.59 -18.50 -6.67
CA MET A 25 44.75 -19.17 -7.28
C MET A 25 44.34 -20.44 -8.02
N ASN A 26 44.95 -20.66 -9.19
CA ASN A 26 44.69 -21.80 -10.06
C ASN A 26 45.80 -22.85 -9.91
N PHE A 27 45.44 -24.05 -9.46
CA PHE A 27 46.30 -25.21 -9.34
C PHE A 27 45.96 -26.22 -10.45
N SER A 28 46.96 -26.63 -11.23
CA SER A 28 46.77 -27.64 -12.29
C SER A 28 47.18 -29.02 -11.78
N TRP A 29 46.32 -30.03 -11.97
CA TRP A 29 46.58 -31.41 -11.54
C TRP A 29 46.16 -32.44 -12.59
N GLN A 30 46.77 -33.64 -12.52
CA GLN A 30 46.37 -34.81 -13.30
C GLN A 30 46.87 -36.13 -12.68
N ALA A 31 46.11 -37.21 -12.89
CA ALA A 31 46.51 -38.58 -12.60
C ALA A 31 47.17 -39.23 -13.84
N THR A 32 48.52 -39.25 -13.88
CA THR A 32 49.26 -39.84 -15.02
C THR A 32 49.23 -41.37 -15.01
N GLY A 33 48.79 -41.97 -16.11
CA GLY A 33 48.76 -43.43 -16.31
C GLY A 33 47.34 -44.00 -16.19
N ARG A 34 47.24 -45.25 -15.73
CA ARG A 34 45.96 -45.97 -15.53
C ARG A 34 45.58 -46.18 -14.05
N ALA A 35 46.39 -45.68 -13.12
CA ALA A 35 46.12 -45.79 -11.69
C ALA A 35 45.10 -44.74 -11.27
N GLU A 36 44.07 -45.15 -10.53
CA GLU A 36 43.08 -44.25 -9.95
C GLU A 36 43.60 -43.66 -8.63
N TYR A 37 43.36 -42.36 -8.45
CA TYR A 37 43.68 -41.62 -7.23
C TYR A 37 42.48 -40.81 -6.81
N PHE A 38 42.24 -40.75 -5.50
CA PHE A 38 41.13 -40.05 -4.88
C PHE A 38 41.66 -38.86 -4.09
N TYR A 39 40.89 -37.79 -3.95
CA TYR A 39 41.27 -36.61 -3.19
C TYR A 39 40.17 -36.24 -2.19
N GLU A 40 40.55 -35.67 -1.05
CA GLU A 40 39.60 -35.18 -0.05
C GLU A 40 40.11 -33.89 0.63
N PHE A 41 39.27 -32.85 0.67
CA PHE A 41 39.52 -31.60 1.37
C PHE A 41 38.99 -31.67 2.81
N LEU A 42 39.86 -32.07 3.74
CA LEU A 42 39.58 -32.25 5.17
C LEU A 42 39.37 -30.93 5.93
N SER A 43 40.00 -29.83 5.50
CA SER A 43 39.76 -28.49 6.04
C SER A 43 39.89 -27.45 4.95
N LEU A 44 38.88 -26.60 4.84
CA LEU A 44 38.90 -25.32 4.14
C LEU A 44 38.39 -24.30 5.17
N ARG A 45 39.32 -23.65 5.88
CA ARG A 45 38.98 -22.87 7.08
C ARG A 45 39.74 -21.57 7.17
N SER A 46 39.02 -20.46 7.31
CA SER A 46 39.58 -19.19 7.76
C SER A 46 39.68 -19.19 9.29
N LEU A 47 40.83 -18.79 9.81
CA LEU A 47 41.05 -18.57 11.23
C LEU A 47 40.56 -17.16 11.63
N ASP A 48 40.74 -16.18 10.74
CA ASP A 48 40.35 -14.78 10.93
C ASP A 48 39.01 -14.46 10.23
N LYS A 49 37.92 -15.08 10.69
CA LYS A 49 36.58 -14.96 10.07
C LYS A 49 35.97 -13.55 10.06
N GLY A 50 36.59 -12.58 10.74
CA GLY A 50 36.23 -11.16 10.64
C GLY A 50 36.86 -10.44 9.43
N ILE A 51 37.91 -11.00 8.83
CA ILE A 51 38.67 -10.44 7.71
C ILE A 51 38.35 -11.20 6.41
N MET A 52 38.35 -12.54 6.45
CA MET A 52 38.11 -13.41 5.30
C MET A 52 37.17 -14.54 5.69
N ALA A 53 36.19 -14.85 4.82
CA ALA A 53 35.38 -16.07 4.96
C ALA A 53 36.22 -17.32 4.66
N ASP A 54 35.66 -18.50 4.90
CA ASP A 54 36.37 -19.76 4.63
C ASP A 54 36.78 -19.89 3.15
N PRO A 55 37.99 -20.39 2.84
CA PRO A 55 38.45 -20.55 1.47
C PRO A 55 37.57 -21.53 0.68
N THR A 56 37.47 -21.33 -0.63
CA THR A 56 36.53 -22.07 -1.50
C THR A 56 37.27 -22.83 -2.58
N VAL A 57 36.65 -23.88 -3.13
CA VAL A 57 37.15 -24.62 -4.30
C VAL A 57 36.04 -24.78 -5.35
N ASN A 58 36.40 -24.81 -6.64
CA ASN A 58 35.48 -24.97 -7.77
C ASN A 58 35.10 -26.43 -8.09
N ILE A 59 35.34 -27.36 -7.16
CA ILE A 59 35.16 -28.82 -7.32
C ILE A 59 34.50 -29.43 -6.07
N PRO A 60 33.92 -30.65 -6.13
CA PRO A 60 33.47 -31.36 -4.94
C PRO A 60 34.61 -31.55 -3.93
N LEU A 61 34.29 -31.60 -2.63
CA LEU A 61 35.30 -31.77 -1.56
C LEU A 61 35.94 -33.16 -1.53
N LEU A 62 35.27 -34.18 -2.07
CA LEU A 62 35.73 -35.56 -2.21
C LEU A 62 35.52 -35.98 -3.67
N GLY A 63 36.50 -36.64 -4.29
CA GLY A 63 36.38 -37.09 -5.68
C GLY A 63 37.61 -37.84 -6.22
N MET A 64 37.61 -38.09 -7.54
CA MET A 64 38.75 -38.69 -8.26
C MET A 64 39.63 -37.61 -8.89
N VAL A 65 40.94 -37.80 -8.84
CA VAL A 65 41.92 -36.95 -9.53
C VAL A 65 41.83 -37.22 -11.04
N PRO A 66 41.60 -36.21 -11.90
CA PRO A 66 41.31 -36.43 -13.31
C PRO A 66 42.55 -36.87 -14.11
N HIS A 67 42.39 -37.81 -15.04
CA HIS A 67 43.48 -38.22 -15.95
C HIS A 67 43.88 -37.16 -16.99
N LYS A 68 43.02 -36.16 -17.22
CA LYS A 68 43.34 -34.99 -18.08
C LYS A 68 43.75 -33.81 -17.20
N PRO A 69 44.74 -32.99 -17.60
CA PRO A 69 45.14 -31.80 -16.87
C PRO A 69 43.93 -30.87 -16.69
N SER A 70 43.59 -30.64 -15.42
CA SER A 70 42.41 -29.88 -15.00
C SER A 70 42.82 -28.81 -13.99
N VAL A 71 42.07 -27.71 -13.93
CA VAL A 71 42.35 -26.59 -13.02
C VAL A 71 41.40 -26.60 -11.82
N VAL A 72 41.98 -26.70 -10.63
CA VAL A 72 41.32 -26.38 -9.36
C VAL A 72 41.55 -24.91 -9.06
N GLN A 73 40.49 -24.13 -8.91
CA GLN A 73 40.55 -22.74 -8.49
C GLN A 73 40.23 -22.67 -7.00
N VAL A 74 41.20 -22.24 -6.20
CA VAL A 74 41.05 -21.95 -4.77
C VAL A 74 40.73 -20.46 -4.61
N GLY A 75 39.56 -20.12 -4.07
CA GLY A 75 39.12 -18.74 -3.83
C GLY A 75 39.38 -18.27 -2.40
N PHE A 76 39.75 -16.99 -2.24
CA PHE A 76 40.10 -16.34 -0.98
C PHE A 76 39.12 -15.19 -0.69
N PRO A 77 37.90 -15.47 -0.22
CA PRO A 77 36.82 -14.49 -0.10
C PRO A 77 37.03 -13.53 1.09
N CYS A 78 37.74 -12.43 0.87
CA CYS A 78 37.81 -11.34 1.86
C CYS A 78 36.42 -10.75 2.08
N LEU A 79 36.09 -10.39 3.31
CA LEU A 79 34.79 -9.77 3.63
C LEU A 79 34.72 -8.29 3.21
N GLY A 80 35.85 -7.68 2.86
CA GLY A 80 36.00 -6.25 2.62
C GLY A 80 35.86 -5.36 3.86
N LYS A 81 35.39 -5.89 5.00
CA LYS A 81 34.96 -5.09 6.17
C LYS A 81 36.04 -4.21 6.79
N GLN A 82 37.28 -4.65 6.75
CA GLN A 82 38.44 -3.97 7.32
C GLN A 82 39.73 -4.41 6.61
N ASP A 83 40.76 -3.58 6.65
CA ASP A 83 42.10 -3.98 6.25
C ASP A 83 42.65 -5.06 7.20
N GLY A 84 43.47 -5.97 6.66
CA GLY A 84 44.19 -6.94 7.48
C GLY A 84 44.84 -8.07 6.71
N VAL A 85 45.39 -9.03 7.46
CA VAL A 85 45.89 -10.29 6.92
C VAL A 85 45.16 -11.42 7.64
N ALA A 86 44.44 -12.24 6.87
CA ALA A 86 43.74 -13.41 7.38
C ALA A 86 44.63 -14.66 7.26
N ALA A 87 44.74 -15.42 8.34
CA ALA A 87 45.32 -16.76 8.35
C ALA A 87 44.26 -17.81 7.97
N PHE A 88 44.65 -18.83 7.20
CA PHE A 88 43.73 -19.88 6.75
C PHE A 88 44.41 -21.24 6.50
N GLU A 89 43.60 -22.28 6.49
CA GLU A 89 43.98 -23.69 6.28
C GLU A 89 43.38 -24.22 4.97
N VAL A 90 44.18 -25.01 4.23
CA VAL A 90 43.74 -25.83 3.09
C VAL A 90 44.36 -27.21 3.25
N ASN A 91 43.67 -28.08 3.99
CA ASN A 91 44.12 -29.44 4.25
C ASN A 91 43.48 -30.38 3.23
N VAL A 92 44.26 -30.84 2.25
CA VAL A 92 43.87 -31.84 1.26
C VAL A 92 44.72 -33.11 1.42
N ILE A 93 44.09 -34.26 1.27
CA ILE A 93 44.75 -35.57 1.16
C ILE A 93 44.53 -36.15 -0.24
N ILE A 94 45.47 -36.96 -0.71
CA ILE A 94 45.35 -37.80 -1.90
C ILE A 94 45.54 -39.26 -1.46
N MET A 95 44.59 -40.10 -1.84
CA MET A 95 44.55 -41.54 -1.57
C MET A 95 44.76 -42.34 -2.85
N ASN A 96 45.28 -43.56 -2.72
CA ASN A 96 45.29 -44.55 -3.80
C ASN A 96 43.99 -45.38 -3.82
N ALA A 97 43.88 -46.33 -4.76
CA ALA A 97 42.70 -47.17 -4.92
C ALA A 97 42.39 -48.07 -3.70
N GLU A 98 43.40 -48.40 -2.88
CA GLU A 98 43.21 -49.14 -1.62
C GLU A 98 42.89 -48.24 -0.42
N GLY A 99 42.68 -46.92 -0.62
CA GLY A 99 42.35 -45.96 0.43
C GLY A 99 43.53 -45.47 1.27
N ASN A 100 44.76 -45.81 0.92
CA ASN A 100 45.96 -45.36 1.63
C ASN A 100 46.32 -43.93 1.22
N ILE A 101 46.55 -43.05 2.20
CA ILE A 101 47.00 -41.66 1.97
C ILE A 101 48.44 -41.67 1.45
N ILE A 102 48.63 -41.24 0.20
CA ILE A 102 49.94 -41.18 -0.49
C ILE A 102 50.55 -39.78 -0.55
N LEU A 103 49.72 -38.74 -0.48
CA LEU A 103 50.12 -37.33 -0.36
C LEU A 103 49.15 -36.62 0.58
N GLN A 104 49.63 -35.63 1.33
CA GLN A 104 48.81 -34.79 2.18
C GLN A 104 49.41 -33.40 2.33
N THR A 105 48.59 -32.40 2.62
CA THR A 105 49.06 -31.11 3.15
C THR A 105 49.88 -31.36 4.43
N PRO A 106 51.06 -30.73 4.60
CA PRO A 106 51.82 -30.81 5.84
C PRO A 106 51.00 -30.38 7.06
N GLN A 107 51.18 -31.07 8.19
CA GLN A 107 50.44 -30.78 9.42
C GLN A 107 50.66 -29.34 9.90
N ASN A 108 49.58 -28.69 10.32
CA ASN A 108 49.55 -27.29 10.78
C ASN A 108 50.06 -26.28 9.72
N ALA A 109 49.84 -26.56 8.44
CA ALA A 109 50.06 -25.59 7.37
C ALA A 109 49.09 -24.41 7.50
N ILE A 110 49.64 -23.20 7.64
CA ILE A 110 48.88 -21.96 7.72
C ILE A 110 49.35 -21.05 6.58
N PHE A 111 48.39 -20.63 5.76
CA PHE A 111 48.58 -19.68 4.68
C PHE A 111 47.97 -18.33 5.06
N PHE A 112 48.37 -17.26 4.36
CA PHE A 112 47.97 -15.89 4.69
C PHE A 112 47.43 -15.18 3.46
N LYS A 113 46.33 -14.42 3.59
CA LYS A 113 45.74 -13.54 2.56
C LYS A 113 45.67 -12.12 3.10
N THR A 114 46.25 -11.16 2.37
CA THR A 114 46.00 -9.74 2.62
C THR A 114 44.64 -9.36 2.04
N CYS A 115 43.81 -8.76 2.88
CA CYS A 115 42.51 -8.21 2.55
C CYS A 115 42.53 -6.70 2.79
N GLN A 116 41.84 -5.94 1.94
CA GLN A 116 41.71 -4.49 2.07
C GLN A 116 40.28 -4.13 2.46
N GLN A 117 40.09 -2.98 3.11
CA GLN A 117 38.77 -2.37 3.17
C GLN A 117 38.33 -1.96 1.76
N ALA A 118 37.17 -2.45 1.30
CA ALA A 118 36.67 -2.15 -0.04
C ALA A 118 35.88 -0.85 -0.06
N GLU A 119 36.19 0.03 -1.03
CA GLU A 119 35.55 1.33 -1.20
C GLU A 119 34.47 1.30 -2.29
N CYS A 120 33.26 1.77 -1.98
CA CYS A 120 32.17 1.86 -2.95
C CYS A 120 32.05 3.30 -3.46
N PRO A 121 31.92 3.55 -4.78
CA PRO A 121 31.60 4.87 -5.31
C PRO A 121 30.34 5.43 -4.65
N GLY A 122 30.42 6.65 -4.08
CA GLY A 122 29.31 7.27 -3.35
C GLY A 122 29.03 6.71 -1.94
N GLY A 123 29.75 5.66 -1.52
CA GLY A 123 29.63 5.01 -0.22
C GLY A 123 28.35 4.18 -0.02
N CYS A 124 28.24 3.58 1.16
CA CYS A 124 27.06 2.84 1.62
C CYS A 124 26.44 3.55 2.83
N ARG A 125 25.11 3.68 2.86
CA ARG A 125 24.36 4.39 3.91
C ARG A 125 23.69 3.42 4.89
N ASN A 126 23.14 3.96 5.97
CA ASN A 126 22.26 3.24 6.91
C ASN A 126 22.87 1.97 7.53
N GLY A 127 24.21 1.91 7.66
CA GLY A 127 24.93 0.73 8.16
C GLY A 127 25.22 -0.36 7.12
N GLY A 128 24.91 -0.11 5.84
CA GLY A 128 25.35 -0.96 4.74
C GLY A 128 26.87 -0.96 4.56
N PHE A 129 27.40 -2.06 4.04
CA PHE A 129 28.83 -2.30 3.93
C PHE A 129 29.25 -2.63 2.48
N CYS A 130 30.46 -2.24 2.04
CA CYS A 130 30.89 -2.39 0.65
C CYS A 130 31.73 -3.65 0.41
N ASN A 131 31.24 -4.64 -0.34
CA ASN A 131 32.02 -5.86 -0.60
C ASN A 131 33.13 -5.67 -1.66
N GLU A 132 34.00 -6.68 -1.81
CA GLU A 132 35.11 -6.68 -2.80
C GLU A 132 34.67 -6.43 -4.26
N ARG A 133 33.37 -6.51 -4.58
CA ARG A 133 32.83 -6.25 -5.93
C ARG A 133 32.41 -4.79 -6.12
N HIS A 134 32.72 -3.92 -5.15
CA HIS A 134 32.27 -2.53 -5.08
C HIS A 134 30.73 -2.38 -5.07
N VAL A 135 30.04 -3.31 -4.42
CA VAL A 135 28.58 -3.30 -4.22
C VAL A 135 28.25 -3.18 -2.74
N CYS A 136 27.31 -2.31 -2.39
CA CYS A 136 26.81 -2.19 -1.02
C CYS A 136 25.89 -3.37 -0.66
N GLU A 137 26.27 -4.12 0.36
CA GLU A 137 25.44 -5.09 1.07
C GLU A 137 24.65 -4.34 2.15
N CYS A 138 23.32 -4.34 2.01
CA CYS A 138 22.42 -3.56 2.86
C CYS A 138 21.90 -4.37 4.04
N PRO A 139 21.73 -3.75 5.23
CA PRO A 139 21.11 -4.41 6.38
C PRO A 139 19.60 -4.57 6.17
N ASP A 140 18.99 -5.40 7.00
CA ASP A 140 17.58 -5.76 6.90
C ASP A 140 16.66 -4.53 6.80
N GLY A 141 15.79 -4.55 5.78
CA GLY A 141 14.86 -3.46 5.49
C GLY A 141 15.46 -2.28 4.70
N PHE A 142 16.74 -2.30 4.31
CA PHE A 142 17.31 -1.29 3.41
C PHE A 142 17.68 -1.86 2.04
N TYR A 143 17.65 -1.02 1.01
CA TYR A 143 17.97 -1.38 -0.37
C TYR A 143 18.38 -0.16 -1.21
N GLY A 144 18.76 -0.40 -2.48
CA GLY A 144 19.30 0.61 -3.39
C GLY A 144 20.84 0.52 -3.49
N PRO A 145 21.45 1.12 -4.52
CA PRO A 145 22.89 1.03 -4.78
C PRO A 145 23.77 1.52 -3.62
N HIS A 146 23.24 2.40 -2.76
CA HIS A 146 23.93 2.93 -1.58
C HIS A 146 23.17 2.62 -0.29
N CYS A 147 22.27 1.63 -0.29
CA CYS A 147 21.35 1.31 0.81
C CYS A 147 20.50 2.50 1.26
N GLU A 148 20.21 3.42 0.34
CA GLU A 148 19.61 4.72 0.62
C GLU A 148 18.08 4.69 0.76
N LYS A 149 17.43 3.57 0.42
CA LYS A 149 15.97 3.38 0.47
C LYS A 149 15.60 2.41 1.58
N ALA A 150 14.51 2.68 2.29
CA ALA A 150 13.97 1.82 3.34
C ALA A 150 12.67 1.10 2.89
N LEU A 151 12.46 -0.10 3.42
CA LEU A 151 11.24 -0.90 3.30
C LEU A 151 10.43 -0.79 4.58
N CYS A 152 9.24 -0.20 4.50
CA CYS A 152 8.30 -0.15 5.62
C CYS A 152 7.27 -1.27 5.48
N ALA A 153 7.15 -2.10 6.53
CA ALA A 153 6.11 -3.10 6.69
C ALA A 153 5.40 -2.82 8.04
N PRO A 154 4.11 -2.42 8.05
CA PRO A 154 3.25 -2.11 6.89
C PRO A 154 3.74 -0.93 6.03
N ARG A 155 3.38 -0.94 4.74
CA ARG A 155 3.76 0.13 3.79
C ARG A 155 3.06 1.45 4.14
N CYS A 156 3.77 2.56 3.94
CA CYS A 156 3.22 3.89 4.09
C CYS A 156 2.05 4.12 3.11
N MET A 157 0.95 4.67 3.62
CA MET A 157 -0.27 5.01 2.89
C MET A 157 -0.34 6.51 2.61
N ASN A 158 -1.33 6.92 1.79
CA ASN A 158 -1.70 8.32 1.56
C ASN A 158 -0.57 9.27 1.11
N GLY A 159 0.53 8.73 0.57
CA GLY A 159 1.71 9.49 0.14
C GLY A 159 2.82 9.63 1.18
N GLY A 160 2.75 8.93 2.32
CA GLY A 160 3.81 8.93 3.33
C GLY A 160 5.13 8.33 2.85
N LEU A 161 6.24 8.87 3.35
CA LEU A 161 7.61 8.48 2.97
C LEU A 161 8.20 7.52 4.01
N CYS A 162 8.66 6.35 3.57
CA CYS A 162 9.45 5.45 4.43
C CYS A 162 10.89 5.96 4.53
N ILE A 163 11.34 6.27 5.75
CA ILE A 163 12.70 6.81 6.00
C ILE A 163 13.64 5.80 6.67
N THR A 164 13.09 4.86 7.42
CA THR A 164 13.79 3.75 8.09
C THR A 164 12.77 2.63 8.34
N PRO A 165 13.14 1.35 8.42
CA PRO A 165 12.20 0.24 8.51
C PRO A 165 11.13 0.43 9.60
N GLY A 166 9.86 0.37 9.18
CA GLY A 166 8.68 0.55 10.04
C GLY A 166 8.30 1.99 10.41
N LEU A 167 9.06 3.00 9.97
CA LEU A 167 8.77 4.42 10.26
C LEU A 167 8.44 5.22 8.99
N CYS A 168 7.18 5.64 8.89
CA CYS A 168 6.67 6.53 7.86
C CYS A 168 6.61 7.99 8.34
N ILE A 169 7.14 8.93 7.56
CA ILE A 169 6.76 10.34 7.67
C ILE A 169 5.41 10.52 6.96
N CYS A 170 4.41 11.01 7.68
CA CYS A 170 3.06 11.21 7.15
C CYS A 170 2.86 12.61 6.56
N PRO A 171 2.12 12.73 5.45
CA PRO A 171 1.78 14.03 4.88
C PRO A 171 0.75 14.77 5.75
N PRO A 172 0.64 16.11 5.63
CA PRO A 172 -0.29 16.91 6.41
C PRO A 172 -1.73 16.39 6.34
N GLY A 173 -2.36 16.22 7.50
CA GLY A 173 -3.69 15.65 7.63
C GLY A 173 -3.74 14.13 7.85
N PHE A 174 -2.60 13.42 7.84
CA PHE A 174 -2.53 11.98 8.13
C PHE A 174 -1.58 11.63 9.28
N TYR A 175 -1.85 10.53 9.97
CA TYR A 175 -1.07 10.01 11.11
C TYR A 175 -1.23 8.49 11.26
N GLY A 176 -0.56 7.90 12.25
CA GLY A 176 -0.44 6.46 12.44
C GLY A 176 0.87 5.90 11.87
N ILE A 177 1.25 4.69 12.29
CA ILE A 177 2.56 4.08 11.95
C ILE A 177 2.82 4.00 10.44
N ASN A 178 1.75 3.84 9.65
CA ASN A 178 1.76 3.79 8.20
C ASN A 178 0.87 4.86 7.55
N CYS A 179 0.56 5.96 8.27
CA CYS A 179 -0.20 7.09 7.74
C CYS A 179 -1.62 6.72 7.26
N ASP A 180 -2.23 5.72 7.90
CA ASP A 180 -3.54 5.17 7.58
C ASP A 180 -4.70 6.05 8.06
N LYS A 181 -4.50 6.82 9.15
CA LYS A 181 -5.55 7.60 9.81
C LYS A 181 -5.55 9.04 9.35
N ALA A 182 -6.71 9.55 8.95
CA ALA A 182 -6.91 10.97 8.70
C ALA A 182 -7.16 11.73 10.00
N ASN A 183 -6.56 12.91 10.16
CA ASN A 183 -6.79 13.80 11.30
C ASN A 183 -8.11 14.56 11.12
N CYS A 184 -9.15 14.09 11.80
CA CYS A 184 -10.52 14.56 11.68
C CYS A 184 -10.93 15.42 12.89
N THR A 185 -10.35 16.62 13.00
CA THR A 185 -10.78 17.65 13.96
C THR A 185 -12.22 18.12 13.73
N THR A 186 -12.69 18.01 12.49
CA THR A 186 -14.05 18.38 12.06
C THR A 186 -14.95 17.14 12.06
N THR A 187 -16.02 17.16 12.87
CA THR A 187 -17.00 16.07 12.93
C THR A 187 -17.88 16.02 11.67
N CYS A 188 -18.04 14.83 11.09
CA CYS A 188 -19.05 14.60 10.05
C CYS A 188 -20.41 14.26 10.68
N PHE A 189 -21.45 14.99 10.30
CA PHE A 189 -22.83 14.77 10.75
C PHE A 189 -23.54 13.72 9.90
N ASN A 190 -24.75 13.33 10.34
CA ASN A 190 -25.69 12.49 9.60
C ASN A 190 -25.13 11.13 9.08
N GLY A 191 -24.05 10.63 9.68
CA GLY A 191 -23.38 9.38 9.28
C GLY A 191 -22.34 9.54 8.17
N GLY A 192 -21.88 10.76 7.89
CA GLY A 192 -20.76 11.00 6.98
C GLY A 192 -19.44 10.41 7.49
N THR A 193 -18.55 10.03 6.57
CA THR A 193 -17.23 9.46 6.88
C THR A 193 -16.14 10.47 6.58
N CYS A 194 -15.36 10.87 7.59
CA CYS A 194 -14.20 11.73 7.38
C CYS A 194 -13.08 10.96 6.67
N PHE A 195 -12.42 11.59 5.70
CA PHE A 195 -11.28 11.02 4.96
C PHE A 195 -10.09 11.97 4.84
N TYR A 196 -10.30 13.26 5.13
CA TYR A 196 -9.25 14.27 5.20
C TYR A 196 -9.66 15.39 6.17
N LEU A 197 -8.70 16.20 6.61
CA LEU A 197 -8.95 17.30 7.53
C LEU A 197 -9.99 18.28 6.94
N GLY A 198 -11.12 18.44 7.62
CA GLY A 198 -12.25 19.25 7.17
C GLY A 198 -13.09 18.67 6.02
N LYS A 199 -12.91 17.40 5.61
CA LYS A 199 -13.66 16.81 4.47
C LYS A 199 -14.34 15.48 4.79
N CYS A 200 -15.65 15.44 4.54
CA CYS A 200 -16.53 14.29 4.76
C CYS A 200 -17.05 13.70 3.43
N ILE A 201 -17.19 12.38 3.38
CA ILE A 201 -18.00 11.67 2.38
C ILE A 201 -19.43 11.59 2.92
N CYS A 202 -20.37 12.21 2.23
CA CYS A 202 -21.76 12.35 2.70
C CYS A 202 -22.68 11.22 2.21
N PRO A 203 -23.57 10.68 3.06
CA PRO A 203 -24.56 9.70 2.63
C PRO A 203 -25.60 10.31 1.68
N SER A 204 -26.16 9.48 0.78
CA SER A 204 -27.18 9.90 -0.18
C SER A 204 -28.36 10.64 0.48
N GLY A 205 -28.48 11.94 0.18
CA GLY A 205 -29.48 12.83 0.78
C GLY A 205 -28.92 13.84 1.78
N PHE A 206 -27.59 13.95 1.91
CA PHE A 206 -26.91 14.99 2.67
C PHE A 206 -25.80 15.64 1.83
N GLU A 207 -25.51 16.91 2.11
CA GLU A 207 -24.43 17.71 1.50
C GLU A 207 -23.89 18.76 2.48
N GLY A 208 -22.95 19.59 2.04
CA GLY A 208 -22.12 20.44 2.90
C GLY A 208 -20.84 19.73 3.36
N ASP A 209 -19.81 20.49 3.76
CA ASP A 209 -18.48 19.95 4.08
C ASP A 209 -18.49 18.99 5.29
N GLN A 210 -19.48 19.15 6.18
CA GLN A 210 -19.72 18.28 7.34
C GLN A 210 -20.95 17.39 7.16
N CYS A 211 -21.55 17.33 5.97
CA CYS A 211 -22.80 16.61 5.69
C CYS A 211 -24.01 17.12 6.50
N GLU A 212 -23.99 18.39 6.88
CA GLU A 212 -24.96 19.07 7.72
C GLU A 212 -26.27 19.45 7.00
N ILE A 213 -26.22 19.62 5.67
CA ILE A 213 -27.34 20.07 4.85
C ILE A 213 -28.17 18.86 4.39
N SER A 214 -29.47 18.83 4.72
CA SER A 214 -30.39 17.77 4.29
C SER A 214 -30.95 18.03 2.89
N LYS A 215 -30.57 17.19 1.91
CA LYS A 215 -31.01 17.28 0.51
C LYS A 215 -32.13 16.29 0.19
N CYS A 216 -33.18 16.78 -0.44
CA CYS A 216 -34.27 15.98 -0.99
C CYS A 216 -34.35 16.24 -2.50
N HIS A 217 -34.33 15.18 -3.33
CA HIS A 217 -34.50 15.28 -4.78
C HIS A 217 -35.91 15.75 -5.17
N GLN A 218 -36.91 15.42 -4.35
CA GLN A 218 -38.27 15.93 -4.47
C GLN A 218 -38.55 16.89 -3.30
N PRO A 219 -38.94 18.15 -3.56
CA PRO A 219 -39.11 19.14 -2.51
C PRO A 219 -40.34 18.83 -1.64
N CYS A 220 -40.17 19.03 -0.33
CA CYS A 220 -41.23 18.90 0.66
C CYS A 220 -42.33 19.93 0.40
N ARG A 221 -43.59 19.49 0.32
CA ARG A 221 -44.73 20.41 0.12
C ARG A 221 -45.26 20.94 1.44
N ASN A 222 -46.13 21.94 1.36
CA ASN A 222 -46.94 22.44 2.48
C ASN A 222 -46.12 22.86 3.73
N GLY A 223 -44.94 23.44 3.51
CA GLY A 223 -44.03 23.91 4.57
C GLY A 223 -43.23 22.83 5.29
N GLY A 224 -43.28 21.57 4.84
CA GLY A 224 -42.45 20.50 5.41
C GLY A 224 -40.94 20.77 5.22
N LYS A 225 -40.12 20.30 6.17
CA LYS A 225 -38.64 20.42 6.10
C LYS A 225 -38.00 19.11 5.67
N CYS A 226 -36.98 19.15 4.82
CA CYS A 226 -36.25 17.97 4.40
C CYS A 226 -35.43 17.38 5.56
N MET A 227 -35.48 16.06 5.73
CA MET A 227 -34.71 15.27 6.71
C MET A 227 -33.71 14.32 6.02
N GLY A 228 -33.44 14.55 4.73
CA GLY A 228 -32.59 13.71 3.88
C GLY A 228 -33.36 12.59 3.16
N LYS A 229 -32.81 12.13 2.03
CA LYS A 229 -33.29 10.97 1.23
C LYS A 229 -34.81 10.97 0.98
N ASN A 230 -35.35 12.10 0.53
CA ASN A 230 -36.78 12.33 0.25
C ASN A 230 -37.75 12.13 1.43
N LYS A 231 -37.26 12.09 2.68
CA LYS A 231 -38.11 12.12 3.87
C LYS A 231 -38.32 13.56 4.34
N CYS A 232 -39.57 13.98 4.47
CA CYS A 232 -39.92 15.30 4.97
C CYS A 232 -40.54 15.25 6.38
N LYS A 233 -40.13 16.15 7.27
CA LYS A 233 -40.81 16.43 8.53
C LYS A 233 -41.96 17.40 8.25
N CYS A 234 -43.19 16.92 8.38
CA CYS A 234 -44.36 17.67 7.95
C CYS A 234 -44.87 18.70 8.94
N SER A 235 -45.45 19.76 8.39
CA SER A 235 -46.30 20.72 9.11
C SER A 235 -47.51 20.04 9.74
N LYS A 236 -48.01 20.57 10.86
CA LYS A 236 -49.23 20.06 11.51
C LYS A 236 -50.38 19.99 10.51
N GLY A 237 -51.04 18.84 10.43
CA GLY A 237 -52.15 18.62 9.48
C GLY A 237 -51.75 18.07 8.11
N TYR A 238 -50.48 17.74 7.88
CA TYR A 238 -50.01 17.10 6.64
C TYR A 238 -49.16 15.84 6.92
N GLN A 239 -49.20 14.87 6.01
CA GLN A 239 -48.52 13.58 6.13
C GLN A 239 -48.04 13.01 4.76
N GLY A 240 -47.38 11.85 4.83
CA GLY A 240 -46.71 11.20 3.69
C GLY A 240 -45.33 11.79 3.43
N ASP A 241 -44.50 11.08 2.66
CA ASP A 241 -43.05 11.33 2.57
C ASP A 241 -42.69 12.74 2.07
N LEU A 242 -43.53 13.33 1.21
CA LEU A 242 -43.42 14.69 0.68
C LEU A 242 -44.42 15.68 1.30
N CYS A 243 -45.04 15.34 2.43
CA CYS A 243 -46.04 16.15 3.14
C CYS A 243 -47.25 16.61 2.29
N SER A 244 -47.55 15.83 1.25
CA SER A 244 -48.50 16.19 0.20
C SER A 244 -49.94 15.72 0.48
N LYS A 245 -50.16 14.89 1.51
CA LYS A 245 -51.50 14.41 1.90
C LYS A 245 -51.98 15.23 3.12
N PRO A 246 -53.11 15.94 3.06
CA PRO A 246 -53.69 16.58 4.25
C PRO A 246 -54.23 15.51 5.22
N VAL A 247 -54.33 15.88 6.50
CA VAL A 247 -54.87 15.08 7.59
C VAL A 247 -56.17 15.72 8.08
N CYS A 248 -57.21 14.90 8.27
CA CYS A 248 -58.49 15.31 8.81
C CYS A 248 -58.83 14.42 10.01
N GLU A 249 -58.94 15.02 11.19
CA GLU A 249 -59.24 14.35 12.46
C GLU A 249 -60.42 15.03 13.17
N PRO A 250 -61.58 14.37 13.34
CA PRO A 250 -61.97 13.09 12.74
C PRO A 250 -62.03 13.09 11.21
N GLY A 251 -61.81 11.91 10.61
CA GLY A 251 -61.79 11.71 9.16
C GLY A 251 -63.13 12.00 8.46
N CYS A 252 -63.08 12.21 7.14
CA CYS A 252 -64.19 12.69 6.31
C CYS A 252 -65.27 11.64 5.96
N GLY A 253 -65.39 10.57 6.74
CA GLY A 253 -66.29 9.44 6.47
C GLY A 253 -66.00 8.73 5.13
N LEU A 254 -66.93 7.87 4.71
CA LEU A 254 -66.87 7.15 3.42
C LEU A 254 -67.21 8.03 2.20
N TYR A 255 -67.86 9.18 2.46
CA TYR A 255 -68.46 10.04 1.44
C TYR A 255 -67.81 11.42 1.36
N GLY A 256 -66.62 11.58 1.94
CA GLY A 256 -65.82 12.80 1.80
C GLY A 256 -64.33 12.52 1.61
N THR A 257 -63.63 13.51 1.07
CA THR A 257 -62.17 13.52 0.91
C THR A 257 -61.58 14.67 1.72
N CYS A 258 -60.44 14.44 2.38
CA CYS A 258 -59.70 15.51 3.04
C CYS A 258 -59.00 16.36 1.96
N ALA A 259 -59.43 17.61 1.78
CA ALA A 259 -58.92 18.50 0.73
C ALA A 259 -57.83 19.45 1.26
N GLU A 260 -58.01 19.94 2.48
CA GLU A 260 -57.06 20.72 3.27
C GLU A 260 -57.12 20.18 4.72
N PRO A 261 -56.16 20.53 5.61
CA PRO A 261 -56.16 20.04 6.99
C PRO A 261 -57.49 20.28 7.71
N ASN A 262 -58.08 19.22 8.25
CA ASN A 262 -59.41 19.21 8.90
C ASN A 262 -60.59 19.77 8.05
N LYS A 263 -60.45 19.86 6.72
CA LYS A 263 -61.46 20.37 5.79
C LYS A 263 -61.88 19.28 4.80
N CYS A 264 -63.08 18.74 5.03
CA CYS A 264 -63.66 17.69 4.21
C CYS A 264 -64.46 18.26 3.04
N HIS A 265 -64.20 17.74 1.84
CA HIS A 265 -65.03 17.95 0.64
C HIS A 265 -65.95 16.73 0.47
N CYS A 266 -67.27 16.95 0.46
CA CYS A 266 -68.26 15.87 0.43
C CYS A 266 -68.69 15.53 -1.00
N LYS A 267 -68.94 14.24 -1.26
CA LYS A 267 -69.59 13.75 -2.48
C LYS A 267 -71.04 14.22 -2.54
N GLU A 268 -71.60 14.30 -3.74
CA GLU A 268 -72.98 14.73 -3.97
C GLU A 268 -74.00 13.94 -3.12
N GLY A 269 -75.02 14.64 -2.61
CA GLY A 269 -76.01 14.09 -1.69
C GLY A 269 -75.55 13.99 -0.22
N TRP A 270 -74.27 14.26 0.10
CA TRP A 270 -73.72 14.22 1.46
C TRP A 270 -73.22 15.59 1.94
N HIS A 271 -73.31 15.81 3.27
CA HIS A 271 -72.90 17.07 3.91
C HIS A 271 -72.49 16.89 5.38
N GLY A 272 -72.15 18.01 6.02
CA GLY A 272 -71.65 18.08 7.40
C GLY A 272 -70.12 18.00 7.47
N ARG A 273 -69.54 18.41 8.62
CA ARG A 273 -68.09 18.56 8.82
C ARG A 273 -67.27 17.30 8.47
N HIS A 274 -67.87 16.12 8.60
CA HIS A 274 -67.25 14.82 8.32
C HIS A 274 -68.01 14.01 7.25
N CYS A 275 -68.79 14.70 6.39
CA CYS A 275 -69.54 14.13 5.25
C CYS A 275 -70.38 12.89 5.58
N ASN A 276 -70.93 12.84 6.79
CA ASN A 276 -71.64 11.69 7.37
C ASN A 276 -73.16 11.86 7.43
N LYS A 277 -73.71 12.97 6.91
CA LYS A 277 -75.15 13.21 6.79
C LYS A 277 -75.56 13.21 5.32
N ARG A 278 -76.69 12.58 4.98
CA ARG A 278 -77.35 12.75 3.67
C ARG A 278 -78.33 13.92 3.71
N TYR A 279 -78.49 14.60 2.58
CA TYR A 279 -79.71 15.35 2.33
C TYR A 279 -80.90 14.37 2.25
N GLY A 280 -81.98 14.64 2.99
CA GLY A 280 -83.08 13.70 3.19
C GLY A 280 -83.90 13.44 1.92
N ALA A 281 -84.24 12.17 1.67
CA ALA A 281 -85.04 11.76 0.52
C ALA A 281 -86.55 11.85 0.81
N SER A 282 -87.07 13.07 0.99
CA SER A 282 -88.49 13.34 1.22
C SER A 282 -88.96 14.60 0.48
N GLY A 283 -89.92 14.45 -0.44
CA GLY A 283 -90.88 15.48 -0.88
C GLY A 283 -90.38 16.89 -1.26
N LEU A 284 -90.12 17.11 -2.55
CA LEU A 284 -90.47 18.34 -3.29
C LEU A 284 -90.28 19.71 -2.58
N SER A 285 -89.05 20.19 -2.47
CA SER A 285 -88.74 21.61 -2.73
C SER A 285 -87.24 21.82 -2.99
N ALA A 286 -86.91 22.48 -4.10
CA ALA A 286 -85.53 22.87 -4.42
C ALA A 286 -85.32 24.36 -4.17
N PRO A 287 -84.11 24.74 -3.73
CA PRO A 287 -83.48 25.95 -4.26
C PRO A 287 -82.47 25.56 -5.35
N ARG A 288 -82.57 26.21 -6.53
CA ARG A 288 -81.54 26.10 -7.58
C ARG A 288 -80.22 26.73 -7.10
N PRO A 289 -79.05 26.12 -7.34
CA PRO A 289 -77.81 26.88 -7.47
C PRO A 289 -77.95 27.88 -8.63
N ALA A 290 -77.55 29.14 -8.43
CA ALA A 290 -77.70 30.17 -9.45
C ALA A 290 -76.69 30.00 -10.60
N SER A 291 -77.18 29.85 -11.84
CA SER A 291 -76.32 29.78 -13.03
C SER A 291 -75.91 31.17 -13.53
N THR A 292 -74.74 31.67 -13.10
CA THR A 292 -74.12 32.89 -13.67
C THR A 292 -73.01 32.56 -14.66
N LYS A 293 -73.44 32.31 -15.90
CA LYS A 293 -72.75 32.52 -17.21
C LYS A 293 -71.22 32.38 -17.26
N HIS A 294 -70.75 31.43 -18.08
CA HIS A 294 -69.45 31.56 -18.75
C HIS A 294 -69.34 32.91 -19.47
N ARG A 295 -68.17 33.54 -19.39
CA ARG A 295 -67.70 34.53 -20.37
C ARG A 295 -66.32 34.08 -20.86
N GLN A 296 -66.27 33.55 -22.08
CA GLN A 296 -65.01 33.30 -22.76
C GLN A 296 -64.39 34.63 -23.22
N TYR A 297 -63.07 34.74 -23.13
CA TYR A 297 -62.31 35.63 -24.02
C TYR A 297 -60.89 35.09 -24.19
N THR A 298 -60.47 34.94 -25.44
CA THR A 298 -59.14 34.46 -25.87
C THR A 298 -58.31 35.63 -26.46
N PRO A 299 -56.99 35.48 -26.66
CA PRO A 299 -56.04 36.57 -26.35
C PRO A 299 -55.46 37.35 -27.54
N SER A 300 -54.47 38.21 -27.22
CA SER A 300 -53.45 38.83 -28.11
C SER A 300 -53.85 40.17 -28.78
N PRO A 301 -52.89 41.00 -29.27
CA PRO A 301 -51.43 40.80 -29.36
C PRO A 301 -50.49 41.95 -28.87
N LYS A 302 -49.20 41.60 -28.67
CA LYS A 302 -47.96 42.38 -28.90
C LYS A 302 -47.81 43.83 -28.42
N LYS A 303 -46.72 44.08 -27.66
CA LYS A 303 -45.47 44.63 -28.24
C LYS A 303 -44.23 44.15 -27.44
N ALA A 304 -43.04 44.32 -28.01
CA ALA A 304 -41.73 43.91 -27.48
C ALA A 304 -40.71 45.04 -27.73
N GLU A 305 -39.40 44.73 -27.62
CA GLU A 305 -38.24 45.65 -27.79
C GLU A 305 -38.07 46.64 -26.60
N GLU A 306 -36.88 46.99 -26.11
CA GLU A 306 -35.48 46.49 -26.24
C GLU A 306 -34.59 47.14 -25.13
N ARG A 307 -33.27 46.93 -24.89
CA ARG A 307 -32.15 46.07 -25.38
C ARG A 307 -31.09 46.00 -24.24
N HIS A 308 -30.16 45.02 -24.30
CA HIS A 308 -28.75 45.03 -23.81
C HIS A 308 -28.30 44.01 -22.73
N ALA A 309 -27.18 43.37 -23.07
CA ALA A 309 -26.10 42.79 -22.26
C ALA A 309 -24.81 42.95 -23.11
N PRO A 310 -23.58 42.58 -22.67
CA PRO A 310 -23.10 42.12 -21.36
C PRO A 310 -22.12 43.19 -20.76
N PRO A 311 -20.91 42.93 -20.18
CA PRO A 311 -19.88 41.95 -20.52
C PRO A 311 -19.50 40.97 -19.38
N GLU A 312 -18.54 40.09 -19.66
CA GLU A 312 -17.91 39.15 -18.73
C GLU A 312 -16.90 39.81 -17.77
N SER A 313 -16.51 39.10 -16.70
CA SER A 313 -15.17 39.26 -16.11
C SER A 313 -14.63 37.90 -15.67
N ASN A 314 -13.39 37.61 -16.08
CA ASN A 314 -12.60 36.50 -15.57
C ASN A 314 -12.04 36.81 -14.17
N TYR A 315 -11.61 35.75 -13.47
CA TYR A 315 -10.52 35.60 -12.47
C TYR A 315 -10.87 34.33 -11.66
N ILE A 316 -10.20 33.19 -11.83
CA ILE A 316 -8.84 32.87 -11.32
C ILE A 316 -8.73 33.18 -9.82
N TRP A 317 -8.98 32.17 -8.99
CA TRP A 317 -7.93 31.37 -8.34
C TRP A 317 -8.44 29.94 -8.11
#